data_AF-A0A946H4N7-F1
#
_entry.id   AF-A0A946H4N7-F1
#
_cell.length_a   1.000
_cell.length_b   1.000
_cell.length_c   1.000
_cell.angle_alpha   90.00
_cell.angle_beta   90.00
_cell.angle_gamma   90.00
#
_symmetry.space_group_name_H-M   'P 1'
#
loop_
_entity.id
_entity.type
_entity.pdbx_description
1 polymer ?
#
loop_
_entity_poly.entity_id
_entity_poly.type
_entity_poly.pdbx_seq_one_letter_code
_entity_poly.pdbx_strand_id
1 'polypeptide(L)'
;MTLGILCAYLVNLAFTESALWRWMFALGAFPGMVLLAALWPLPESPRWLQMKGRNEEARKAMVRLQVDPDEIDEADSAEVPENGRWSELFGGTTRVVLMMAAGLFLFQNLSGIDGILYYAPQIFLSVGVTAQTGAILATVGLGAVNMLATVGAMFVVDRLGRRPLLIAGLFSMSLSLAVLGAMLLHPAVSAGEDLVTLGCLALFVLAFAFSMRPLPYVLASEVFPLQIRARGMSLATATSWLLNVFVALTFLSLLEFAGTGVAFLIYAGVCLAGLVFSWFFVPETRERSLAHIEANLRAGRSVRRLGDV
;
A
#
# COMPACT_ATOMS: atom_id res chain seq x y z
N MET A 1 7.54 2.22 7.01
CA MET A 1 7.63 1.00 6.17
C MET A 1 8.80 1.07 5.17
N THR A 2 8.86 2.07 4.27
CA THR A 2 9.90 2.14 3.22
C THR A 2 11.33 2.32 3.73
N LEU A 3 11.53 2.99 4.87
CA LEU A 3 12.83 3.03 5.55
C LEU A 3 13.29 1.61 5.94
N GLY A 4 12.39 0.75 6.42
CA GLY A 4 12.72 -0.63 6.76
C GLY A 4 13.14 -1.45 5.55
N ILE A 5 12.48 -1.25 4.40
CA ILE A 5 12.86 -1.89 3.12
C ILE A 5 14.27 -1.45 2.71
N LEU A 6 14.57 -0.15 2.77
CA LEU A 6 15.90 0.37 2.45
C LEU A 6 16.98 -0.18 3.41
N CYS A 7 16.71 -0.20 4.71
CA CYS A 7 17.61 -0.79 5.69
C CYS A 7 17.85 -2.28 5.43
N ALA A 8 16.82 -3.04 5.04
CA ALA A 8 16.97 -4.44 4.68
C ALA A 8 17.87 -4.63 3.46
N TYR A 9 17.74 -3.79 2.42
CA TYR A 9 18.64 -3.83 1.26
C TYR A 9 20.08 -3.45 1.62
N LEU A 10 20.29 -2.48 2.50
CA LEU A 10 21.63 -2.10 3.00
C LEU A 10 22.28 -3.24 3.81
N VAL A 11 21.50 -3.92 4.65
CA VAL A 11 21.95 -5.12 5.37
C VAL A 11 22.30 -6.22 4.38
N ASN A 12 21.47 -6.48 3.36
CA ASN A 12 21.78 -7.47 2.34
C ASN A 12 23.08 -7.15 1.60
N LEU A 13 23.29 -5.88 1.22
CA LEU A 13 24.54 -5.43 0.59
C LEU A 13 25.76 -5.66 1.48
N ALA A 14 25.65 -5.35 2.78
CA ALA A 14 26.76 -5.49 3.72
C ALA A 14 27.17 -6.96 3.96
N PHE A 15 26.23 -7.90 3.91
CA PHE A 15 26.46 -9.29 4.28
C PHE A 15 26.47 -10.28 3.10
N THR A 16 26.24 -9.81 1.86
CA THR A 16 26.14 -10.70 0.69
C THR A 16 27.43 -11.49 0.40
N GLU A 17 28.60 -10.92 0.69
CA GLU A 17 29.89 -11.59 0.42
C GLU A 17 30.32 -12.55 1.53
N SER A 18 29.78 -12.38 2.74
CA SER A 18 30.22 -13.12 3.93
C SER A 18 29.39 -14.38 4.22
N ALA A 19 28.37 -14.69 3.41
CA ALA A 19 27.41 -15.79 3.63
C ALA A 19 26.71 -15.77 5.01
N LEU A 20 26.68 -14.61 5.67
CA LEU A 20 26.12 -14.40 7.01
C LEU A 20 24.60 -14.16 6.97
N TRP A 21 23.86 -14.97 6.19
CA TRP A 21 22.42 -14.79 5.98
C TRP A 21 21.61 -14.79 7.29
N ARG A 22 22.05 -15.54 8.31
CA ARG A 22 21.42 -15.57 9.64
C ARG A 22 21.38 -14.18 10.29
N TRP A 23 22.41 -13.36 10.07
CA TRP A 23 22.47 -11.99 10.58
C TRP A 23 21.53 -11.04 9.82
N MET A 24 21.27 -11.30 8.54
CA MET A 24 20.26 -10.53 7.78
C MET A 24 18.88 -10.66 8.42
N PHE A 25 18.51 -11.85 8.91
CA PHE A 25 17.27 -12.05 9.66
C PHE A 25 17.34 -11.56 11.11
N ALA A 26 18.46 -11.81 11.82
CA ALA A 26 18.62 -11.42 13.22
C ALA A 26 18.55 -9.89 13.40
N LEU A 27 19.15 -9.11 12.50
CA LEU A 27 19.06 -7.65 12.51
C LEU A 27 17.63 -7.16 12.24
N GLY A 28 16.81 -7.93 11.52
CA GLY A 28 15.38 -7.65 11.36
C GLY A 28 14.58 -7.75 12.66
N ALA A 29 15.05 -8.52 13.65
CA ALA A 29 14.41 -8.60 14.98
C ALA A 29 14.68 -7.36 15.83
N PHE A 30 15.75 -6.61 15.56
CA PHE A 30 16.16 -5.45 16.38
C PHE A 30 15.09 -4.35 16.46
N PRO A 31 14.49 -3.86 15.35
CA PRO A 31 13.39 -2.89 15.44
C PRO A 31 12.19 -3.39 16.25
N GLY A 32 11.89 -4.70 16.17
CA GLY A 32 10.83 -5.33 16.97
C GLY A 32 11.16 -5.33 18.47
N MET A 33 12.41 -5.63 18.83
CA MET A 33 12.86 -5.55 20.23
C MET A 33 12.83 -4.12 20.77
N VAL A 34 13.25 -3.14 19.96
CA VAL A 34 13.17 -1.71 20.32
C VAL A 34 11.71 -1.31 20.54
N LEU A 35 10.80 -1.74 19.66
CA LEU A 35 9.36 -1.49 19.82
C LEU A 35 8.83 -2.12 21.12
N LEU A 36 9.16 -3.38 21.41
CA LEU A 36 8.73 -4.05 22.64
C LEU A 36 9.25 -3.34 23.90
N ALA A 37 10.51 -2.92 23.89
CA ALA A 37 11.09 -2.15 24.98
C ALA A 37 10.42 -0.78 25.15
N ALA A 38 10.05 -0.11 24.05
CA ALA A 38 9.34 1.16 24.05
C ALA A 38 7.86 1.02 24.49
N LEU A 39 7.23 -0.13 24.22
CA LEU A 39 5.86 -0.44 24.65
C LEU A 39 5.79 -0.76 26.15
N TRP A 40 6.83 -1.34 26.74
CA TRP A 40 6.86 -1.73 28.15
C TRP A 40 6.44 -0.63 29.14
N PRO A 41 6.91 0.63 29.03
CA PRO A 41 6.48 1.69 29.94
C PRO A 41 5.14 2.32 29.58
N LEU A 42 4.55 2.08 28.40
CA LEU A 42 3.33 2.77 27.96
C LEU A 42 2.11 2.27 28.76
N PRO A 43 1.25 3.18 29.25
CA PRO A 43 0.00 2.78 29.89
C PRO A 43 -0.95 2.18 28.84
N GLU A 44 -1.81 1.27 29.29
CA GLU A 44 -2.89 0.72 28.47
C GLU A 44 -3.89 1.82 28.07
N SER A 45 -4.62 1.62 26.97
CA SER A 45 -5.61 2.60 26.49
C SER A 45 -6.64 2.94 27.58
N PRO A 46 -6.78 4.23 28.00
CA PRO A 46 -7.76 4.64 29.00
C PRO A 46 -9.19 4.19 28.65
N ARG A 47 -9.54 4.28 27.37
CA ARG A 47 -10.82 3.83 26.82
C ARG A 47 -11.05 2.34 27.01
N TRP A 48 -10.05 1.51 26.66
CA TRP A 48 -10.17 0.07 26.84
C TRP A 48 -10.32 -0.32 28.32
N LEU A 49 -9.62 0.40 29.21
CA LEU A 49 -9.73 0.22 30.66
C LEU A 49 -11.13 0.58 31.18
N GLN A 50 -11.72 1.70 30.75
CA GLN A 50 -13.11 2.07 31.07
C GLN A 50 -14.12 1.03 30.54
N MET A 51 -13.99 0.58 29.29
CA MET A 51 -14.84 -0.48 28.72
C MET A 51 -14.78 -1.80 29.51
N LYS A 52 -13.67 -2.05 30.21
CA LYS A 52 -13.49 -3.21 31.10
C LYS A 52 -13.88 -2.93 32.56
N GLY A 53 -14.42 -1.76 32.85
CA GLY A 53 -14.81 -1.33 34.21
C GLY A 53 -13.62 -0.98 35.12
N ARG A 54 -12.41 -0.86 34.58
CA ARG A 54 -11.16 -0.55 35.32
C ARG A 54 -10.94 0.97 35.41
N ASN A 55 -11.91 1.67 35.97
CA ASN A 55 -11.98 3.14 35.94
C ASN A 55 -10.79 3.83 36.63
N GLU A 56 -10.30 3.27 37.72
CA GLU A 56 -9.15 3.83 38.45
C GLU A 56 -7.84 3.73 37.63
N GLU A 57 -7.66 2.64 36.91
CA GLU A 57 -6.51 2.47 36.02
C GLU A 57 -6.63 3.37 34.78
N ALA A 58 -7.85 3.52 34.26
CA ALA A 58 -8.12 4.43 33.18
C ALA A 58 -7.73 5.86 33.55
N ARG A 59 -8.12 6.34 34.74
CA ARG A 59 -7.76 7.68 35.23
C ARG A 59 -6.25 7.88 35.33
N LYS A 60 -5.51 6.88 35.83
CA LYS A 60 -4.04 6.91 35.89
C LYS A 60 -3.43 6.97 34.49
N ALA A 61 -3.97 6.23 33.54
CA ALA A 61 -3.55 6.26 32.14
C ALA A 61 -3.83 7.63 31.49
N MET A 62 -5.00 8.24 31.74
CA MET A 62 -5.35 9.59 31.26
C MET A 62 -4.35 10.64 31.74
N VAL A 63 -4.05 10.67 33.04
CA VAL A 63 -3.08 11.62 33.61
C VAL A 63 -1.71 11.47 32.97
N ARG A 64 -1.27 10.21 32.75
CA ARG A 64 0.05 9.92 32.17
C ARG A 64 0.13 10.26 30.68
N LEU A 65 -0.97 10.12 29.96
CA LEU A 65 -1.09 10.46 28.53
C LEU A 65 -1.51 11.92 28.30
N GLN A 66 -1.81 12.68 29.37
CA GLN A 66 -2.34 14.04 29.32
C GLN A 66 -3.63 14.14 28.48
N VAL A 67 -4.50 13.13 28.59
CA VAL A 67 -5.82 13.11 27.94
C VAL A 67 -6.84 13.64 28.95
N ASP A 68 -7.69 14.56 28.51
CA ASP A 68 -8.76 15.11 29.35
C ASP A 68 -9.86 14.04 29.55
N PRO A 69 -10.34 13.78 30.78
CA PRO A 69 -11.49 12.91 31.01
C PRO A 69 -12.71 13.29 30.15
N ASP A 70 -12.94 14.59 29.94
CA ASP A 70 -14.09 15.08 29.18
C ASP A 70 -13.98 14.77 27.69
N GLU A 71 -12.77 14.67 27.12
CA GLU A 71 -12.55 14.24 25.72
C GLU A 71 -12.97 12.77 25.49
N ILE A 72 -12.90 11.93 26.52
CA ILE A 72 -13.26 10.51 26.41
C ILE A 72 -14.77 10.34 26.57
N ASP A 73 -15.40 11.06 27.51
CA ASP A 73 -16.85 11.06 27.69
C ASP A 73 -17.57 11.72 26.50
N GLU A 74 -17.02 12.78 25.90
CA GLU A 74 -17.52 13.34 24.64
C GLU A 74 -17.44 12.32 23.49
N ALA A 75 -16.36 11.53 23.41
CA ALA A 75 -16.20 10.47 22.42
C ALA A 75 -17.13 9.26 22.64
N ASP A 76 -17.56 9.00 23.88
CA ASP A 76 -18.62 8.03 24.20
C ASP A 76 -20.02 8.60 23.92
N SER A 77 -20.21 9.91 24.06
CA SER A 77 -21.45 10.62 23.71
C SER A 77 -21.65 10.77 22.18
N ALA A 78 -20.56 10.78 21.42
CA ALA A 78 -20.56 10.70 19.97
C ALA A 78 -20.91 9.27 19.55
N GLU A 79 -22.21 8.93 19.61
CA GLU A 79 -22.85 7.67 19.17
C GLU A 79 -21.85 6.69 18.56
N VAL A 80 -21.16 5.88 19.38
CA VAL A 80 -20.36 4.77 18.86
C VAL A 80 -21.37 3.89 18.13
N PRO A 81 -21.35 3.84 16.79
CA PRO A 81 -22.41 3.17 16.09
C PRO A 81 -22.34 1.70 16.49
N GLU A 82 -23.47 1.09 16.86
CA GLU A 82 -23.52 -0.34 17.16
C GLU A 82 -22.70 -1.10 16.12
N ASN A 83 -21.83 -2.00 16.56
CA ASN A 83 -20.91 -2.72 15.68
C ASN A 83 -21.70 -3.45 14.55
N GLY A 84 -21.82 -2.83 13.37
CA GLY A 84 -22.73 -3.25 12.30
C GLY A 84 -22.47 -4.68 11.79
N ARG A 85 -23.50 -5.46 11.49
CA ARG A 85 -23.34 -6.92 11.26
C ARG A 85 -22.54 -7.20 9.99
N TRP A 86 -21.80 -8.31 9.95
CA TRP A 86 -21.06 -8.74 8.75
C TRP A 86 -21.94 -8.87 7.50
N SER A 87 -23.22 -9.20 7.67
CA SER A 87 -24.20 -9.26 6.57
C SER A 87 -24.44 -7.91 5.88
N GLU A 88 -24.25 -6.79 6.60
CA GLU A 88 -24.48 -5.45 6.06
C GLU A 88 -23.42 -5.05 5.01
N LEU A 89 -22.22 -5.62 5.07
CA LEU A 89 -21.18 -5.43 4.05
C LEU A 89 -21.60 -5.94 2.67
N PHE A 90 -22.43 -6.98 2.64
CA PHE A 90 -22.89 -7.62 1.41
C PHE A 90 -24.25 -7.09 0.94
N GLY A 91 -24.84 -6.13 1.67
CA GLY A 91 -26.14 -5.54 1.37
C GLY A 91 -26.06 -4.31 0.47
N GLY A 92 -27.09 -4.13 -0.36
CA GLY A 92 -27.42 -2.87 -1.05
C GLY A 92 -26.23 -2.14 -1.69
N THR A 93 -26.09 -0.85 -1.33
CA THR A 93 -25.07 0.07 -1.86
C THR A 93 -23.68 -0.20 -1.26
N THR A 94 -23.61 -0.72 -0.03
CA THR A 94 -22.37 -1.12 0.64
C THR A 94 -21.61 -2.21 -0.12
N ARG A 95 -22.32 -3.16 -0.74
CA ARG A 95 -21.69 -4.18 -1.59
C ARG A 95 -20.89 -3.55 -2.73
N VAL A 96 -21.39 -2.46 -3.32
CA VAL A 96 -20.70 -1.76 -4.41
C VAL A 96 -19.43 -1.07 -3.90
N VAL A 97 -19.47 -0.49 -2.70
CA VAL A 97 -18.28 0.06 -2.02
C VAL A 97 -17.26 -1.03 -1.73
N LEU A 98 -17.71 -2.19 -1.22
CA LEU A 98 -16.84 -3.33 -0.97
C LEU A 98 -16.17 -3.82 -2.26
N MET A 99 -16.92 -3.96 -3.36
CA MET A 99 -16.37 -4.35 -4.66
C MET A 99 -15.38 -3.32 -5.19
N MET A 100 -15.65 -2.02 -5.01
CA MET A 100 -14.71 -0.96 -5.37
C MET A 100 -13.41 -1.05 -4.56
N ALA A 101 -13.52 -1.14 -3.23
CA ALA A 101 -12.36 -1.22 -2.34
C ALA A 101 -11.54 -2.49 -2.63
N ALA A 102 -12.20 -3.65 -2.73
CA ALA A 102 -11.54 -4.91 -3.09
C ALA A 102 -10.88 -4.84 -4.48
N GLY A 103 -11.51 -4.16 -5.45
CA GLY A 103 -10.92 -3.90 -6.76
C GLY A 103 -9.65 -3.03 -6.68
N LEU A 104 -9.63 -2.00 -5.85
CA LEU A 104 -8.42 -1.19 -5.63
C LEU A 104 -7.28 -2.02 -5.03
N PHE A 105 -7.56 -2.84 -4.02
CA PHE A 105 -6.56 -3.76 -3.47
C PHE A 105 -6.15 -4.84 -4.48
N LEU A 106 -7.06 -5.29 -5.34
CA LEU A 106 -6.76 -6.22 -6.42
C LEU A 106 -5.69 -5.64 -7.35
N PHE A 107 -5.94 -4.45 -7.89
CA PHE A 107 -4.99 -3.80 -8.80
C PHE A 107 -3.71 -3.34 -8.09
N GLN A 108 -3.78 -2.99 -6.80
CA GLN A 108 -2.60 -2.68 -6.00
C GLN A 108 -1.62 -3.88 -5.97
N ASN A 109 -2.11 -5.07 -5.64
CA ASN A 109 -1.25 -6.26 -5.51
C ASN A 109 -0.88 -6.84 -6.87
N LEU A 110 -1.84 -6.93 -7.81
CA LEU A 110 -1.58 -7.45 -9.14
C LEU A 110 -0.76 -6.49 -10.02
N SER A 111 -0.50 -5.26 -9.59
CA SER A 111 0.44 -4.34 -10.28
C SER A 111 1.86 -4.89 -10.36
N GLY A 112 2.21 -5.89 -9.55
CA GLY A 112 3.53 -6.52 -9.53
C GLY A 112 4.56 -5.80 -8.64
N ILE A 113 4.16 -4.74 -7.91
CA ILE A 113 5.07 -3.97 -7.05
C ILE A 113 5.84 -4.83 -6.04
N ASP A 114 5.15 -5.76 -5.36
CA ASP A 114 5.78 -6.59 -4.35
C ASP A 114 6.73 -7.60 -4.98
N GLY A 115 6.34 -8.22 -6.10
CA GLY A 115 7.21 -9.11 -6.86
C GLY A 115 8.47 -8.39 -7.36
N ILE A 116 8.32 -7.16 -7.87
CA ILE A 116 9.45 -6.30 -8.27
C ILE A 116 10.37 -6.02 -7.08
N LEU A 117 9.83 -5.69 -5.91
CA LEU A 117 10.65 -5.39 -4.73
C LEU A 117 11.29 -6.63 -4.10
N TYR A 118 10.64 -7.79 -4.16
CA TYR A 118 11.18 -9.07 -3.63
C TYR A 118 12.29 -9.61 -4.52
N TYR A 119 12.11 -9.50 -5.83
CA TYR A 119 12.99 -10.11 -6.83
C TYR A 119 13.77 -9.08 -7.66
N ALA A 120 13.89 -7.85 -7.16
CA ALA A 120 14.66 -6.78 -7.81
C ALA A 120 16.07 -7.22 -8.22
N PRO A 121 16.88 -7.89 -7.36
CA PRO A 121 18.19 -8.38 -7.78
C PRO A 121 18.11 -9.34 -8.96
N GLN A 122 17.17 -10.30 -8.95
CA GLN A 122 16.97 -11.26 -10.03
C GLN A 122 16.53 -10.60 -11.34
N ILE A 123 15.68 -9.56 -11.26
CA ILE A 123 15.30 -8.75 -12.41
C ILE A 123 16.54 -8.08 -13.01
N PHE A 124 17.36 -7.41 -12.19
CA PHE A 124 18.58 -6.75 -12.68
C PHE A 124 19.58 -7.73 -13.30
N LEU A 125 19.75 -8.92 -12.71
CA LEU A 125 20.57 -9.98 -13.31
C LEU A 125 19.99 -10.46 -14.65
N SER A 126 18.67 -10.57 -14.77
CA SER A 126 18.00 -11.04 -15.99
C SER A 126 18.11 -10.06 -17.17
N VAL A 127 18.35 -8.78 -16.90
CA VAL A 127 18.46 -7.73 -17.93
C VAL A 127 19.89 -7.37 -18.30
N GLY A 128 20.90 -8.07 -17.76
CA GLY A 128 22.29 -7.92 -18.18
C GLY A 128 23.27 -7.41 -17.12
N VAL A 129 22.82 -7.11 -15.88
CA VAL A 129 23.74 -6.80 -14.79
C VAL A 129 24.52 -8.06 -14.42
N THR A 130 25.79 -8.14 -14.82
CA THR A 130 26.61 -9.36 -14.70
C THR A 130 27.10 -9.63 -13.29
N ALA A 131 27.25 -8.59 -12.45
CA ALA A 131 27.74 -8.72 -11.09
C ALA A 131 26.59 -8.74 -10.08
N GLN A 132 26.56 -9.76 -9.21
CA GLN A 132 25.60 -9.88 -8.11
C GLN A 132 25.58 -8.62 -7.23
N THR A 133 26.76 -8.09 -6.88
CA THR A 133 26.91 -6.85 -6.09
C THR A 133 26.31 -5.65 -6.81
N GLY A 134 26.42 -5.60 -8.15
CA GLY A 134 25.80 -4.56 -8.97
C GLY A 134 24.27 -4.61 -8.92
N ALA A 135 23.69 -5.81 -9.02
CA ALA A 135 22.24 -6.00 -8.92
C ALA A 135 21.69 -5.64 -7.53
N ILE A 136 22.43 -5.97 -6.47
CA ILE A 136 22.08 -5.57 -5.09
C ILE A 136 22.20 -4.05 -4.92
N LEU A 137 23.24 -3.43 -5.46
CA LEU A 137 23.42 -1.98 -5.41
C LEU A 137 22.29 -1.23 -6.15
N ALA A 138 21.89 -1.71 -7.33
CA ALA A 138 20.75 -1.18 -8.07
C ALA A 138 19.44 -1.33 -7.26
N THR A 139 19.28 -2.45 -6.55
CA THR A 139 18.15 -2.68 -5.64
C THR A 139 18.15 -1.71 -4.45
N VAL A 140 19.32 -1.40 -3.87
CA VAL A 140 19.46 -0.35 -2.85
C VAL A 140 19.04 1.01 -3.42
N GLY A 141 19.48 1.35 -4.63
CA GLY A 141 19.07 2.56 -5.34
C GLY A 141 17.55 2.66 -5.52
N LEU A 142 16.91 1.56 -5.96
CA LEU A 142 15.46 1.46 -6.07
C LEU A 142 14.77 1.65 -4.71
N GLY A 143 15.32 1.08 -3.64
CA GLY A 143 14.86 1.29 -2.26
C GLY A 143 14.98 2.73 -1.78
N ALA A 144 16.03 3.44 -2.17
CA ALA A 144 16.22 4.85 -1.85
C ALA A 144 15.18 5.73 -2.57
N VAL A 145 14.95 5.49 -3.86
CA VAL A 145 13.86 6.13 -4.61
C VAL A 145 12.52 5.86 -3.94
N ASN A 146 12.26 4.61 -3.53
CA ASN A 146 11.03 4.23 -2.84
C ASN A 146 10.81 5.03 -1.54
N MET A 147 11.86 5.18 -0.73
CA MET A 147 11.81 5.95 0.51
C MET A 147 11.56 7.43 0.22
N LEU A 148 12.34 8.05 -0.66
CA LEU A 148 12.23 9.45 -1.02
C LEU A 148 10.87 9.78 -1.63
N ALA A 149 10.37 8.93 -2.53
CA ALA A 149 9.05 9.08 -3.14
C ALA A 149 7.94 9.01 -2.09
N THR A 150 8.05 8.13 -1.08
CA THR A 150 7.07 8.04 0.01
C THR A 150 7.09 9.30 0.89
N VAL A 151 8.28 9.84 1.18
CA VAL A 151 8.40 11.10 1.93
C VAL A 151 7.80 12.25 1.13
N GLY A 152 8.11 12.34 -0.18
CA GLY A 152 7.51 13.33 -1.07
C GLY A 152 5.99 13.20 -1.16
N ALA A 153 5.46 11.98 -1.21
CA ALA A 153 4.02 11.72 -1.27
C ALA A 153 3.26 12.30 -0.07
N MET A 154 3.85 12.25 1.14
CA MET A 154 3.22 12.83 2.33
C MET A 154 2.94 14.34 2.19
N PHE A 155 3.77 15.09 1.43
CA PHE A 155 3.56 16.53 1.23
C PHE A 155 2.60 16.86 0.08
N VAL A 156 2.39 15.92 -0.84
CA VAL A 156 1.71 16.15 -2.12
C VAL A 156 0.29 15.58 -2.14
N VAL A 157 0.07 14.43 -1.48
CA VAL A 157 -1.20 13.68 -1.55
C VAL A 157 -2.40 14.53 -1.11
N ASP A 158 -2.22 15.37 -0.10
CA ASP A 158 -3.31 16.22 0.41
C ASP A 158 -3.69 17.39 -0.51
N ARG A 159 -2.87 17.69 -1.53
CA ARG A 159 -3.03 18.89 -2.38
C ARG A 159 -3.70 18.65 -3.73
N LEU A 160 -3.76 17.41 -4.22
CA LEU A 160 -4.17 17.12 -5.62
C LEU A 160 -5.47 16.32 -5.75
N GLY A 161 -6.03 15.83 -4.64
CA GLY A 161 -7.24 15.00 -4.65
C GLY A 161 -6.95 13.53 -4.95
N ARG A 162 -7.86 12.63 -4.56
CA ARG A 162 -7.58 11.19 -4.56
C ARG A 162 -7.66 10.61 -5.97
N ARG A 163 -8.68 10.99 -6.74
CA ARG A 163 -8.95 10.40 -8.06
C ARG A 163 -7.91 10.81 -9.12
N PRO A 164 -7.54 12.10 -9.27
CA PRO A 164 -6.49 12.51 -10.20
C PRO A 164 -5.14 11.85 -9.92
N LEU A 165 -4.75 11.77 -8.64
CA LEU A 165 -3.51 11.10 -8.24
C LEU A 165 -3.52 9.61 -8.58
N LEU A 166 -4.64 8.93 -8.33
CA LEU A 166 -4.79 7.52 -8.66
C LEU A 166 -4.65 7.26 -10.17
N ILE A 167 -5.33 8.06 -10.99
CA ILE A 167 -5.30 7.94 -12.46
C ILE A 167 -3.91 8.26 -13.01
N ALA A 168 -3.30 9.37 -12.59
CA ALA A 168 -1.98 9.78 -13.05
C ALA A 168 -0.89 8.77 -12.66
N GLY A 169 -0.98 8.23 -11.44
CA GLY A 169 -0.07 7.19 -10.97
C GLY A 169 -0.20 5.88 -11.73
N LEU A 170 -1.43 5.37 -11.91
CA LEU A 170 -1.68 4.16 -12.70
C LEU A 170 -1.24 4.30 -14.16
N PHE A 171 -1.44 5.48 -14.75
CA PHE A 171 -0.98 5.78 -16.11
C PHE A 171 0.55 5.71 -16.19
N SER A 172 1.23 6.39 -15.26
CA SER A 172 2.69 6.40 -15.19
C SER A 172 3.27 5.01 -14.93
N MET A 173 2.63 4.23 -14.04
CA MET A 173 2.99 2.84 -13.79
C MET A 173 2.85 1.98 -15.04
N SER A 174 1.69 2.03 -15.70
CA SER A 174 1.42 1.28 -16.93
C SER A 174 2.42 1.64 -18.03
N LEU A 175 2.66 2.95 -18.25
CA LEU A 175 3.59 3.43 -19.25
C LEU A 175 5.03 2.98 -18.96
N SER A 176 5.50 3.11 -17.72
CA SER A 176 6.85 2.71 -17.33
C SER A 176 7.11 1.20 -17.53
N LEU A 177 6.15 0.35 -17.16
CA LEU A 177 6.24 -1.09 -17.39
C LEU A 177 6.05 -1.47 -18.85
N ALA A 178 5.24 -0.73 -19.61
CA ALA A 178 5.08 -0.96 -21.04
C ALA A 178 6.38 -0.66 -21.81
N VAL A 179 7.02 0.46 -21.50
CA VAL A 179 8.33 0.84 -22.06
C VAL A 179 9.39 -0.20 -21.69
N LEU A 180 9.47 -0.58 -20.42
CA LEU A 180 10.41 -1.59 -19.96
C LEU A 180 10.18 -2.95 -20.63
N GLY A 181 8.94 -3.43 -20.63
CA GLY A 181 8.57 -4.70 -21.24
C GLY A 181 8.85 -4.74 -22.73
N ALA A 182 8.50 -3.68 -23.46
CA ALA A 182 8.77 -3.57 -24.90
C ALA A 182 10.27 -3.53 -25.20
N MET A 183 11.07 -2.80 -24.40
CA MET A 183 12.52 -2.77 -24.56
C MET A 183 13.12 -4.17 -24.42
N LEU A 184 12.70 -4.91 -23.40
CA LEU A 184 13.21 -6.25 -23.10
C LEU A 184 12.75 -7.34 -24.09
N LEU A 185 11.80 -7.04 -24.99
CA LEU A 185 11.46 -7.95 -26.10
C LEU A 185 12.44 -7.85 -27.28
N HIS A 186 13.26 -6.79 -27.34
CA HIS A 186 14.19 -6.55 -28.42
C HIS A 186 15.63 -6.82 -27.96
N PRO A 187 16.23 -7.99 -28.28
CA PRO A 187 17.54 -8.41 -27.77
C PRO A 187 18.76 -7.68 -28.38
N ALA A 188 18.59 -6.47 -28.93
CA ALA A 188 19.57 -5.82 -29.82
C ALA A 188 20.14 -4.47 -29.35
N VAL A 189 19.94 -4.02 -28.10
CA VAL A 189 20.43 -2.71 -27.64
C VAL A 189 21.49 -2.86 -26.54
N SER A 190 22.71 -3.24 -26.92
CA SER A 190 23.76 -3.67 -25.99
C SER A 190 24.45 -2.59 -25.13
N ALA A 191 23.91 -1.37 -24.99
CA ALA A 191 24.52 -0.34 -24.14
C ALA A 191 23.47 0.62 -23.54
N GLY A 192 23.34 0.62 -22.21
CA GLY A 192 22.48 1.54 -21.45
C GLY A 192 21.17 0.93 -20.91
N GLU A 193 20.91 -0.36 -21.16
CA GLU A 193 19.69 -1.05 -20.72
C GLU A 193 19.52 -1.06 -19.20
N ASP A 194 20.61 -1.18 -18.44
CA ASP A 194 20.60 -1.18 -16.98
C ASP A 194 20.06 0.14 -16.40
N LEU A 195 20.48 1.27 -16.99
CA LEU A 195 20.07 2.60 -16.54
C LEU A 195 18.62 2.89 -16.93
N VAL A 196 18.20 2.47 -18.13
CA VAL A 196 16.81 2.59 -18.57
C VAL A 196 15.90 1.69 -17.73
N THR A 197 16.33 0.47 -17.42
CA THR A 197 15.61 -0.45 -16.51
C THR A 197 15.45 0.17 -15.14
N LEU A 198 16.55 0.66 -14.54
CA LEU A 198 16.51 1.33 -13.25
C LEU A 198 15.60 2.57 -13.30
N GLY A 199 15.69 3.37 -14.35
CA GLY A 199 14.83 4.55 -14.54
C GLY A 199 13.34 4.20 -14.66
N CYS A 200 12.99 3.15 -15.43
CA CYS A 200 11.61 2.69 -15.58
C CYS A 200 11.07 2.12 -14.27
N LEU A 201 11.84 1.28 -13.57
CA LEU A 201 11.45 0.73 -12.27
C LEU A 201 11.36 1.83 -11.20
N ALA A 202 12.27 2.80 -11.21
CA ALA A 202 12.23 3.96 -10.32
C ALA A 202 10.98 4.80 -10.56
N LEU A 203 10.64 5.08 -11.83
CA LEU A 203 9.41 5.79 -12.19
C LEU A 203 8.16 5.02 -11.77
N PHE A 204 8.15 3.70 -11.99
CA PHE A 204 7.07 2.81 -11.56
C PHE A 204 6.88 2.88 -10.03
N VAL A 205 7.96 2.71 -9.25
CA VAL A 205 7.94 2.75 -7.79
C VAL A 205 7.53 4.12 -7.28
N LEU A 206 8.00 5.20 -7.92
CA LEU A 206 7.62 6.56 -7.61
C LEU A 206 6.12 6.75 -7.84
N ALA A 207 5.62 6.43 -9.03
CA ALA A 207 4.21 6.54 -9.37
C ALA A 207 3.32 5.73 -8.41
N PHE A 208 3.73 4.51 -8.05
CA PHE A 208 3.05 3.68 -7.06
C PHE A 208 3.01 4.35 -5.68
N ALA A 209 4.13 4.95 -5.23
CA ALA A 209 4.23 5.60 -3.93
C ALA A 209 3.25 6.77 -3.76
N PHE A 210 3.05 7.57 -4.81
CA PHE A 210 2.12 8.70 -4.80
C PHE A 210 0.65 8.31 -5.03
N SER A 211 0.38 7.11 -5.55
CA SER A 211 -0.96 6.68 -5.95
C SER A 211 -1.43 5.43 -5.21
N MET A 212 -1.19 4.25 -5.78
CA MET A 212 -1.70 2.97 -5.31
C MET A 212 -1.24 2.59 -3.91
N ARG A 213 -0.20 3.19 -3.36
CA ARG A 213 0.23 2.92 -1.99
C ARG A 213 -0.76 3.44 -0.94
N PRO A 214 -0.97 4.77 -0.79
CA PRO A 214 -1.88 5.29 0.24
C PRO A 214 -3.36 5.24 -0.18
N LEU A 215 -3.67 5.44 -1.47
CA LEU A 215 -5.02 5.77 -1.90
C LEU A 215 -6.05 4.65 -1.70
N PRO A 216 -5.77 3.35 -1.91
CA PRO A 216 -6.73 2.30 -1.60
C PRO A 216 -7.17 2.29 -0.13
N TYR A 217 -6.24 2.53 0.81
CA TYR A 217 -6.54 2.58 2.24
C TYR A 217 -7.35 3.84 2.61
N VAL A 218 -6.97 5.00 2.05
CA VAL A 218 -7.65 6.27 2.27
C VAL A 218 -9.07 6.24 1.71
N LEU A 219 -9.23 5.81 0.45
CA LEU A 219 -10.55 5.73 -0.18
C LEU A 219 -11.45 4.69 0.51
N ALA A 220 -10.90 3.54 0.90
CA ALA A 220 -11.69 2.55 1.64
C ALA A 220 -12.15 3.11 2.99
N SER A 221 -11.30 3.82 3.73
CA SER A 221 -11.68 4.41 5.02
C SER A 221 -12.66 5.58 4.88
N GLU A 222 -12.60 6.33 3.77
CA GLU A 222 -13.50 7.46 3.50
C GLU A 222 -14.89 7.01 3.00
N VAL A 223 -14.98 5.90 2.25
CA VAL A 223 -16.23 5.48 1.58
C VAL A 223 -17.03 4.45 2.41
N PHE A 224 -16.39 3.65 3.28
CA PHE A 224 -17.15 2.74 4.13
C PHE A 224 -17.94 3.49 5.22
N PRO A 225 -19.24 3.17 5.41
CA PRO A 225 -20.05 3.69 6.51
C PRO A 225 -19.39 3.42 7.87
N LEU A 226 -19.54 4.37 8.80
CA LEU A 226 -18.89 4.33 10.11
C LEU A 226 -19.11 2.99 10.85
N GLN A 227 -20.34 2.45 10.84
CA GLN A 227 -20.76 1.24 11.56
C GLN A 227 -19.98 -0.02 11.15
N ILE A 228 -19.59 -0.10 9.88
CA ILE A 228 -19.04 -1.31 9.25
C ILE A 228 -17.63 -1.10 8.69
N ARG A 229 -17.08 0.11 8.81
CA ARG A 229 -15.76 0.48 8.28
C ARG A 229 -14.65 -0.45 8.73
N ALA A 230 -14.58 -0.77 10.01
CA ALA A 230 -13.54 -1.66 10.53
C ALA A 230 -13.61 -3.06 9.89
N ARG A 231 -14.82 -3.61 9.69
CA ARG A 231 -15.03 -4.92 9.04
C ARG A 231 -14.77 -4.87 7.54
N GLY A 232 -15.17 -3.79 6.87
CA GLY A 232 -14.90 -3.57 5.45
C GLY A 232 -13.39 -3.45 5.17
N MET A 233 -12.69 -2.66 5.98
CA MET A 233 -11.23 -2.49 5.91
C MET A 233 -10.50 -3.80 6.19
N SER A 234 -10.93 -4.59 7.19
CA SER A 234 -10.27 -5.86 7.49
C SER A 234 -10.43 -6.87 6.35
N LEU A 235 -11.61 -6.98 5.75
CA LEU A 235 -11.85 -7.86 4.60
C LEU A 235 -11.06 -7.42 3.35
N ALA A 236 -11.01 -6.11 3.10
CA ALA A 236 -10.27 -5.55 1.98
C ALA A 236 -8.75 -5.77 2.15
N THR A 237 -8.23 -5.56 3.36
CA THR A 237 -6.82 -5.79 3.70
C THR A 237 -6.47 -7.29 3.67
N ALA A 238 -7.36 -8.18 4.15
CA ALA A 238 -7.16 -9.62 4.03
C ALA A 238 -7.07 -10.07 2.56
N THR A 239 -7.92 -9.50 1.71
CA THR A 239 -7.86 -9.74 0.26
C THR A 239 -6.53 -9.28 -0.33
N SER A 240 -6.01 -8.13 0.10
CA SER A 240 -4.69 -7.64 -0.28
C SER A 240 -3.59 -8.66 0.05
N TRP A 241 -3.55 -9.16 1.28
CA TRP A 241 -2.53 -10.14 1.70
C TRP A 241 -2.60 -11.46 0.93
N LEU A 242 -3.80 -11.95 0.64
CA LEU A 242 -3.95 -13.17 -0.17
C LEU A 242 -3.42 -12.98 -1.60
N LEU A 243 -3.70 -11.83 -2.20
CA LEU A 243 -3.20 -11.50 -3.54
C LEU A 243 -1.69 -11.24 -3.55
N ASN A 244 -1.15 -10.63 -2.49
CA ASN A 244 0.29 -10.48 -2.31
C ASN A 244 0.99 -11.85 -2.33
N VAL A 245 0.49 -12.82 -1.54
CA VAL A 245 1.02 -14.18 -1.53
C VAL A 245 0.93 -14.82 -2.92
N PHE A 246 -0.22 -14.68 -3.59
CA PHE A 246 -0.39 -15.20 -4.95
C PHE A 246 0.64 -14.62 -5.92
N VAL A 247 0.84 -13.31 -5.93
CA VAL A 247 1.82 -12.65 -6.80
C VAL A 247 3.24 -13.08 -6.42
N ALA A 248 3.60 -13.10 -5.14
CA ALA A 248 4.92 -13.50 -4.68
C ALA A 248 5.29 -14.93 -5.16
N LEU A 249 4.34 -15.86 -5.09
CA LEU A 249 4.55 -17.25 -5.51
C LEU A 249 4.59 -17.44 -7.03
N THR A 250 3.90 -16.58 -7.79
CA THR A 250 3.76 -16.74 -9.25
C THR A 250 4.70 -15.84 -10.05
N PHE A 251 5.29 -14.80 -9.44
CA PHE A 251 6.09 -13.79 -10.12
C PHE A 251 7.26 -14.40 -10.89
N LEU A 252 8.15 -15.15 -10.22
CA LEU A 252 9.31 -15.77 -10.89
C LEU A 252 8.89 -16.80 -11.94
N SER A 253 7.87 -17.61 -11.65
CA SER A 253 7.35 -18.58 -12.62
C SER A 253 6.81 -17.91 -13.88
N LEU A 254 6.21 -16.72 -13.75
CA LEU A 254 5.77 -15.93 -14.91
C LEU A 254 6.97 -15.40 -15.71
N LEU A 255 8.01 -14.91 -15.04
CA LEU A 255 9.24 -14.43 -15.67
C LEU A 255 9.94 -15.56 -16.44
N GLU A 256 10.03 -16.75 -15.86
CA GLU A 256 10.65 -17.93 -16.49
C GLU A 256 9.81 -18.47 -17.66
N PHE A 257 8.49 -18.53 -17.51
CA PHE A 257 7.59 -19.09 -18.52
C PHE A 257 7.36 -18.15 -19.72
N ALA A 258 7.07 -16.87 -19.45
CA ALA A 258 6.71 -15.90 -20.49
C ALA A 258 7.91 -15.04 -20.94
N GLY A 259 8.99 -15.02 -20.17
CA GLY A 259 10.10 -14.08 -20.34
C GLY A 259 9.86 -12.74 -19.64
N THR A 260 10.93 -12.12 -19.16
CA THR A 260 10.89 -10.87 -18.39
C THR A 260 10.16 -9.74 -19.12
N GLY A 261 10.38 -9.58 -20.43
CA GLY A 261 9.71 -8.54 -21.23
C GLY A 261 8.19 -8.72 -21.31
N VAL A 262 7.72 -9.93 -21.63
CA VAL A 262 6.28 -10.24 -21.68
C VAL A 262 5.64 -10.12 -20.30
N ALA A 263 6.32 -10.58 -19.25
CA ALA A 263 5.82 -10.45 -17.88
C ALA A 263 5.57 -8.98 -17.50
N PHE A 264 6.50 -8.07 -17.80
CA PHE A 264 6.28 -6.64 -17.54
C PHE A 264 5.16 -6.03 -18.40
N LEU A 265 4.97 -6.49 -19.64
CA LEU A 265 3.81 -6.07 -20.44
C LEU A 265 2.48 -6.55 -19.85
N ILE A 266 2.43 -7.76 -19.26
CA ILE A 266 1.27 -8.25 -18.54
C ILE A 266 0.97 -7.34 -17.35
N TYR A 267 1.97 -7.02 -16.53
CA TYR A 267 1.80 -6.09 -15.39
C TYR A 267 1.42 -4.67 -15.84
N ALA A 268 1.96 -4.20 -16.97
CA ALA A 268 1.55 -2.93 -17.58
C ALA A 268 0.07 -2.94 -17.98
N GLY A 269 -0.41 -4.05 -18.55
CA GLY A 269 -1.82 -4.28 -18.88
C GLY A 269 -2.72 -4.33 -17.65
N VAL A 270 -2.26 -4.95 -16.55
CA VAL A 270 -2.98 -4.92 -15.27
C VAL A 270 -3.08 -3.50 -14.72
N CYS A 271 -2.00 -2.72 -14.77
CA CYS A 271 -2.01 -1.31 -14.36
C CYS A 271 -2.97 -0.48 -15.23
N LEU A 272 -3.03 -0.76 -16.53
CA LEU A 272 -3.98 -0.11 -17.45
C LEU A 272 -5.43 -0.50 -17.15
N ALA A 273 -5.70 -1.78 -16.86
CA ALA A 273 -7.02 -2.23 -16.42
C ALA A 273 -7.42 -1.55 -15.10
N GLY A 274 -6.47 -1.41 -14.16
CA GLY A 274 -6.65 -0.65 -12.93
C GLY A 274 -6.94 0.83 -13.18
N LEU A 275 -6.30 1.45 -14.17
CA LEU A 275 -6.58 2.83 -14.59
C LEU A 275 -8.01 2.96 -15.08
N VAL A 276 -8.43 2.07 -16.00
CA VAL A 276 -9.79 2.05 -16.55
C VAL A 276 -10.81 1.86 -15.43
N PHE A 277 -10.57 0.90 -14.53
CA PHE A 277 -11.39 0.69 -13.35
C PHE A 277 -11.50 1.96 -12.48
N SER A 278 -10.36 2.58 -12.17
CA SER A 278 -10.31 3.78 -11.34
C SER A 278 -11.01 4.97 -12.00
N TRP A 279 -10.95 5.06 -13.32
CA TRP A 279 -11.64 6.12 -14.08
C TRP A 279 -13.17 6.03 -13.93
N PHE A 280 -13.73 4.82 -13.97
CA PHE A 280 -15.18 4.60 -13.98
C PHE A 280 -15.80 4.39 -12.60
N PHE A 281 -15.10 3.78 -11.65
CA PHE A 281 -15.70 3.32 -10.39
C PHE A 281 -15.27 4.10 -9.15
N VAL A 282 -14.15 4.83 -9.20
CA VAL A 282 -13.62 5.53 -8.02
C VAL A 282 -14.17 6.96 -7.95
N PRO A 283 -14.78 7.39 -6.82
CA PRO A 283 -15.18 8.77 -6.61
C PRO A 283 -14.00 9.69 -6.30
N GLU A 284 -14.22 11.00 -6.46
CA GLU A 284 -13.40 11.99 -5.76
C GLU A 284 -14.00 12.21 -4.36
N THR A 285 -13.17 12.16 -3.33
CA THR A 285 -13.58 12.28 -1.91
C THR A 285 -12.98 13.51 -1.22
N ARG A 286 -12.13 14.27 -1.93
CA ARG A 286 -11.46 15.46 -1.41
C ARG A 286 -12.44 16.50 -0.88
N GLU A 287 -12.10 17.06 0.29
CA GLU A 287 -12.80 18.18 0.94
C GLU A 287 -14.30 17.89 1.22
N ARG A 288 -14.69 16.61 1.25
CA ARG A 288 -16.05 16.18 1.63
C ARG A 288 -16.05 15.56 3.01
N SER A 289 -17.09 15.86 3.78
CA SER A 289 -17.28 15.22 5.08
C SER A 289 -17.68 13.75 4.88
N LEU A 290 -17.24 12.89 5.80
CA LEU A 290 -17.61 11.46 5.79
C LEU A 290 -19.14 11.29 5.85
N ALA A 291 -19.83 12.16 6.59
CA ALA A 291 -21.29 12.16 6.68
C ALA A 291 -21.96 12.46 5.32
N HIS A 292 -21.39 13.34 4.49
CA HIS A 292 -21.88 13.63 3.14
C HIS A 292 -21.75 12.42 2.21
N ILE A 293 -20.57 11.78 2.23
CA ILE A 293 -20.29 10.58 1.43
C ILE A 293 -21.24 9.45 1.83
N GLU A 294 -21.43 9.25 3.13
CA GLU A 294 -22.34 8.23 3.66
C GLU A 294 -23.81 8.53 3.32
N ALA A 295 -24.24 9.80 3.40
CA ALA A 295 -25.58 10.22 3.00
C ALA A 295 -25.84 9.94 1.51
N ASN A 296 -24.89 10.26 0.63
CA ASN A 296 -24.97 9.96 -0.80
C ASN A 296 -25.03 8.45 -1.08
N LEU A 297 -24.29 7.65 -0.31
CA LEU A 297 -24.29 6.20 -0.42
C LEU A 297 -25.64 5.61 0.03
N ARG A 298 -26.22 6.12 1.13
CA ARG A 298 -27.55 5.74 1.63
C ARG A 298 -28.67 6.16 0.67
N ALA A 299 -28.48 7.28 -0.03
CA ALA A 299 -29.40 7.77 -1.06
C ALA A 299 -29.34 6.98 -2.39
N GLY A 300 -28.51 5.94 -2.50
CA GLY A 300 -28.43 5.12 -3.70
C GLY A 300 -27.67 5.76 -4.87
N ARG A 301 -26.91 6.84 -4.64
CA ARG A 301 -26.08 7.44 -5.70
C ARG A 301 -25.01 6.44 -6.14
N SER A 302 -24.68 6.47 -7.44
CA SER A 302 -23.57 5.69 -8.00
C SER A 302 -22.27 5.98 -7.25
N VAL A 303 -21.47 4.94 -6.98
CA VAL A 303 -20.20 5.05 -6.22
C VAL A 303 -19.27 6.11 -6.79
N ARG A 304 -19.23 6.28 -8.12
CA ARG A 304 -18.48 7.34 -8.80
C ARG A 304 -18.84 8.77 -8.38
N ARG A 305 -20.10 9.01 -7.98
CA ARG A 305 -20.67 10.33 -7.71
C ARG A 305 -20.84 10.62 -6.21
N LEU A 306 -20.20 9.82 -5.35
CA LEU A 306 -20.37 9.97 -3.89
C LEU A 306 -19.84 11.31 -3.37
N GLY A 307 -18.85 11.91 -4.04
CA GLY A 307 -18.34 13.23 -3.69
C GLY A 307 -19.03 14.40 -4.38
N ASP A 308 -20.00 14.17 -5.27
CA ASP A 308 -20.67 15.26 -5.98
C ASP A 308 -21.63 16.02 -5.01
N VAL A 309 -21.85 17.31 -5.28
CA VAL A 309 -22.92 18.10 -4.63
C VAL A 309 -24.25 17.69 -5.25
#